data_AF-A0A973H6W8-F1
#
_entry.id   AF-A0A973H6W8-F1
#
_cell.length_a   1.000
_cell.length_b   1.000
_cell.length_c   1.000
_cell.angle_alpha   90.00
_cell.angle_beta   90.00
_cell.angle_gamma   90.00
#
_symmetry.space_group_name_H-M   'P 1'
#
loop_
_entity.id
_entity.type
_entity.pdbx_description
1 polymer ?
#
loop_
_entity_poly.entity_id
_entity_poly.type
_entity_poly.pdbx_seq_one_letter_code
_entity_poly.pdbx_strand_id
1 'polypeptide(L)'
;DAGGVAFALGAGAMWAAYILLNARAGARFPRLDGLAIAMCVAAFVSLPLGVAASGAALLEPGVLGLGLAIAVLSSGVPYTLELLALRRLSAATFAVLMSLAPALAATAGWLVLGQGLSLPQCGAIGLVVVASVGAVRAGGR
;
A
#
# COMPACT_ATOMS: atom_id res chain seq x y z
N ASP A 1 -2.39 -23.10 -4.74
CA ASP A 1 -1.41 -24.07 -4.20
C ASP A 1 -1.07 -23.70 -2.76
N ALA A 2 -0.46 -24.60 -1.98
CA ALA A 2 -0.17 -24.33 -0.57
C ALA A 2 0.83 -23.17 -0.36
N GLY A 3 1.76 -22.98 -1.30
CA GLY A 3 2.70 -21.86 -1.29
C GLY A 3 1.97 -20.51 -1.41
N GLY A 4 1.07 -20.37 -2.39
CA GLY A 4 0.26 -19.16 -2.55
C GLY A 4 -0.57 -18.82 -1.31
N VAL A 5 -1.16 -19.82 -0.64
CA VAL A 5 -1.92 -19.61 0.60
C VAL A 5 -1.01 -19.12 1.73
N ALA A 6 0.18 -19.69 1.89
CA ALA A 6 1.14 -19.25 2.90
C ALA A 6 1.60 -17.79 2.66
N PHE A 7 1.86 -17.42 1.40
CA PHE A 7 2.20 -16.04 1.04
C PHE A 7 1.05 -15.07 1.31
N ALA A 8 -0.19 -15.45 0.99
CA ALA A 8 -1.36 -14.61 1.25
C ALA A 8 -1.56 -14.36 2.75
N LEU A 9 -1.43 -15.40 3.59
CA LEU A 9 -1.50 -15.26 5.04
C LEU A 9 -0.35 -14.42 5.59
N GLY A 10 0.87 -14.61 5.10
CA GLY A 10 2.04 -13.81 5.47
C GLY A 10 1.87 -12.33 5.12
N ALA A 11 1.35 -12.03 3.92
CA ALA A 11 1.05 -10.68 3.48
C ALA A 11 -0.02 -10.03 4.38
N GLY A 12 -1.09 -10.76 4.70
CA GLY A 12 -2.13 -10.28 5.63
C GLY A 12 -1.60 -9.99 7.03
N ALA A 13 -0.76 -10.89 7.57
CA ALA A 13 -0.12 -10.70 8.87
C ALA A 13 0.81 -9.48 8.89
N MET A 14 1.61 -9.27 7.83
CA MET A 14 2.45 -8.08 7.71
C MET A 14 1.63 -6.80 7.59
N TRP A 15 0.52 -6.82 6.89
CA TRP A 15 -0.39 -5.67 6.81
C TRP A 15 -0.98 -5.31 8.17
N ALA A 16 -1.42 -6.30 8.94
CA ALA A 16 -1.91 -6.09 10.30
C ALA A 16 -0.81 -5.55 11.22
N ALA A 17 0.39 -6.12 11.15
CA ALA A 17 1.55 -5.63 11.89
C ALA A 17 1.91 -4.19 11.51
N TYR A 18 1.92 -3.87 10.21
CA TYR A 18 2.14 -2.52 9.69
C TYR A 18 1.14 -1.53 10.29
N ILE A 19 -0.17 -1.79 10.22
CA ILE A 19 -1.19 -0.89 10.78
C ILE A 19 -0.97 -0.65 12.29
N LEU A 20 -0.76 -1.71 13.07
CA LEU A 20 -0.58 -1.61 14.52
C LEU A 20 0.72 -0.91 14.90
N LEU A 21 1.82 -1.21 14.22
CA LEU A 21 3.12 -0.59 14.44
C LEU A 21 3.11 0.88 14.00
N ASN A 22 2.46 1.22 12.88
CA ASN A 22 2.33 2.61 12.43
C ASN A 22 1.47 3.44 13.39
N ALA A 23 0.39 2.88 13.92
CA ALA A 23 -0.41 3.55 14.95
C ALA A 23 0.45 3.88 16.19
N ARG A 24 1.31 2.95 16.62
CA ARG A 24 2.25 3.17 17.74
C ARG A 24 3.37 4.15 17.39
N ALA A 25 3.94 4.06 16.19
CA ALA A 25 4.99 4.94 15.71
C ALA A 25 4.47 6.38 15.55
N GLY A 26 3.24 6.57 15.08
CA GLY A 26 2.57 7.86 14.95
C GLY A 26 2.37 8.58 16.28
N ALA A 27 2.24 7.83 17.39
CA ALA A 27 2.19 8.37 18.75
C ALA A 27 3.59 8.71 19.31
N ARG A 28 4.65 8.03 18.85
CA ARG A 28 6.02 8.17 19.36
C ARG A 28 6.83 9.23 18.60
N PHE A 29 6.63 9.34 17.30
CA PHE A 29 7.32 10.29 16.43
C PHE A 29 6.38 11.46 16.11
N PRO A 30 6.68 12.70 16.52
CA PRO A 30 5.84 13.87 16.21
C PRO A 30 5.94 14.34 14.74
N ARG A 31 6.97 13.91 13.99
CA ARG A 31 7.25 14.31 12.60
C ARG A 31 7.33 13.11 11.64
N LEU A 32 7.62 13.39 10.37
CA LEU A 32 7.80 12.39 9.30
C LEU A 32 9.11 11.58 9.45
N ASP A 33 9.92 11.86 10.46
CA ASP A 33 11.21 11.22 10.70
C ASP A 33 11.09 9.69 10.80
N GLY A 34 10.01 9.18 11.42
CA GLY A 34 9.73 7.76 11.49
C GLY A 34 9.48 7.12 10.12
N LEU A 35 8.78 7.82 9.22
CA LEU A 35 8.55 7.37 7.85
C LEU A 35 9.86 7.38 7.04
N ALA A 36 10.66 8.43 7.18
CA ALA A 36 11.95 8.53 6.50
C ALA A 36 12.88 7.36 6.88
N ILE A 37 12.98 7.05 8.17
CA ILE A 37 13.76 5.89 8.65
C ILE A 37 13.21 4.59 8.09
N ALA A 38 11.88 4.39 8.11
CA ALA A 38 11.26 3.20 7.55
C ALA A 38 11.53 3.05 6.04
N MET A 39 11.47 4.13 5.28
CA MET A 39 11.81 4.14 3.85
C MET A 39 13.29 3.81 3.62
N CYS A 40 14.21 4.32 4.44
CA CYS A 40 15.62 3.94 4.37
C CYS A 40 15.83 2.45 4.63
N VAL A 41 15.21 1.90 5.69
CA VAL A 41 15.30 0.47 6.01
C VAL A 41 14.72 -0.37 4.86
N ALA A 42 13.54 0.01 4.34
CA ALA A 42 12.94 -0.67 3.19
C ALA A 42 13.84 -0.64 1.96
N ALA A 43 14.50 0.50 1.69
CA ALA A 43 15.48 0.63 0.61
C ALA A 43 16.67 -0.31 0.83
N PHE A 44 17.27 -0.35 2.03
CA PHE A 44 18.41 -1.24 2.30
C PHE A 44 18.05 -2.73 2.20
N VAL A 45 16.84 -3.11 2.60
CA VAL A 45 16.38 -4.51 2.50
C VAL A 45 16.07 -4.90 1.06
N SER A 46 15.49 -4.00 0.26
CA SER A 46 15.10 -4.27 -1.13
C SER A 46 16.23 -4.08 -2.15
N LEU A 47 17.19 -3.19 -1.87
CA LEU A 47 18.28 -2.86 -2.80
C LEU A 47 19.10 -4.08 -3.24
N PRO A 48 19.52 -5.03 -2.36
CA PRO A 48 20.25 -6.22 -2.78
C PRO A 48 19.46 -7.09 -3.76
N LEU A 49 18.14 -7.20 -3.57
CA LEU A 49 17.27 -7.94 -4.47
C LEU A 49 17.16 -7.25 -5.83
N GLY A 50 17.03 -5.92 -5.84
CA GLY A 50 17.06 -5.13 -7.08
C GLY A 50 18.38 -5.29 -7.83
N VAL A 51 19.52 -5.18 -7.12
CA VAL A 51 20.86 -5.35 -7.69
C VAL A 51 21.05 -6.77 -8.24
N ALA A 52 20.58 -7.80 -7.53
CA ALA A 52 20.64 -9.17 -8.00
C ALA A 52 19.80 -9.41 -9.26
N ALA A 53 18.64 -8.76 -9.38
CA ALA A 53 17.74 -8.92 -10.52
C ALA A 53 18.14 -8.09 -11.75
N SER A 54 18.75 -6.92 -11.57
CA SER A 54 18.93 -5.92 -12.64
C SER A 54 20.37 -5.43 -12.82
N GLY A 55 21.28 -5.72 -11.89
CA GLY A 55 22.71 -5.42 -12.01
C GLY A 55 23.01 -3.96 -12.38
N ALA A 56 23.86 -3.78 -13.39
CA ALA A 56 24.30 -2.46 -13.85
C ALA A 56 23.20 -1.61 -14.52
N ALA A 57 22.09 -2.22 -14.95
CA ALA A 57 20.98 -1.48 -15.58
C ALA A 57 20.34 -0.48 -14.60
N LEU A 58 20.45 -0.71 -13.29
CA LEU A 58 19.98 0.23 -12.26
C LEU A 58 20.75 1.55 -12.23
N LEU A 59 21.95 1.60 -12.80
CA LEU A 59 22.78 2.80 -12.83
C LEU A 59 22.50 3.68 -14.05
N GLU A 60 21.65 3.22 -14.97
CA GLU A 60 21.29 4.00 -16.15
C GLU A 60 20.48 5.24 -15.71
N PRO A 61 20.86 6.46 -16.13
CA PRO A 61 20.22 7.70 -15.67
C PRO A 61 18.69 7.72 -15.89
N GLY A 62 18.22 7.11 -16.98
CA GLY A 62 16.79 7.00 -17.27
C GLY A 62 16.06 6.10 -16.27
N VAL A 63 16.65 4.97 -15.91
CA VAL A 63 16.12 4.04 -14.91
C VAL A 63 16.11 4.67 -13.52
N LEU A 64 17.17 5.38 -13.15
CA LEU A 64 17.23 6.13 -11.89
C LEU A 64 16.17 7.23 -11.83
N GLY A 65 16.00 7.99 -12.91
CA GLY A 65 15.00 9.06 -13.00
C GLY A 65 13.57 8.54 -12.87
N LEU A 66 13.23 7.50 -13.63
CA LEU A 66 11.92 6.84 -13.54
C LEU A 66 11.72 6.16 -12.19
N GLY A 67 12.73 5.48 -11.67
CA GLY A 67 12.70 4.84 -10.36
C GLY A 67 12.45 5.84 -9.24
N LEU A 68 13.10 7.01 -9.28
CA LEU A 68 12.86 8.10 -8.35
C LEU A 68 11.44 8.65 -8.47
N ALA A 69 10.96 8.89 -9.70
CA ALA A 69 9.59 9.36 -9.92
C ALA A 69 8.56 8.36 -9.36
N ILE A 70 8.73 7.06 -9.64
CA ILE A 70 7.88 6.00 -9.10
C ILE A 70 7.96 5.96 -7.58
N ALA A 71 9.16 6.04 -6.99
CA ALA A 71 9.34 6.01 -5.54
C ALA A 71 8.63 7.20 -4.84
N VAL A 72 8.72 8.40 -5.42
CA VAL A 72 8.06 9.60 -4.89
C VAL A 72 6.55 9.52 -5.06
N LEU A 73 6.06 9.21 -6.27
CA LEU A 73 4.63 9.24 -6.58
C LEU A 73 3.87 8.05 -5.98
N SER A 74 4.48 6.87 -5.90
CA SER A 74 3.83 5.63 -5.45
C SER A 74 3.97 5.38 -3.94
N SER A 75 5.06 5.85 -3.32
CA SER A 75 5.32 5.55 -1.90
C SER A 75 5.50 6.82 -1.07
N GLY A 76 6.40 7.73 -1.47
CA GLY A 76 6.72 8.93 -0.70
C GLY A 76 5.50 9.81 -0.41
N VAL A 77 4.78 10.22 -1.47
CA VAL A 77 3.57 11.04 -1.35
C VAL A 77 2.44 10.25 -0.68
N PRO A 78 2.08 9.02 -1.13
CA PRO A 78 0.96 8.28 -0.53
C PRO A 78 1.15 7.96 0.94
N TYR A 79 2.33 7.49 1.38
CA TYR A 79 2.58 7.17 2.79
C TYR A 79 2.61 8.41 3.67
N THR A 80 3.10 9.54 3.15
CA THR A 80 3.04 10.82 3.87
C THR A 80 1.59 11.24 4.09
N LEU A 81 0.76 11.17 3.05
CA LEU A 81 -0.67 11.48 3.16
C LEU A 81 -1.39 10.51 4.09
N GLU A 82 -1.05 9.23 4.04
CA GLU A 82 -1.61 8.19 4.92
C GLU A 82 -1.33 8.50 6.39
N LEU A 83 -0.09 8.80 6.75
CA LEU A 83 0.29 9.17 8.11
C LEU A 83 -0.39 10.46 8.58
N LEU A 84 -0.51 11.45 7.70
CA LEU A 84 -1.23 12.69 8.01
C LEU A 84 -2.73 12.45 8.19
N ALA A 85 -3.32 11.56 7.40
CA ALA A 85 -4.73 11.18 7.52
C ALA A 85 -4.99 10.43 8.83
N LEU A 86 -4.16 9.45 9.19
CA LEU A 86 -4.26 8.69 10.45
C LEU A 86 -4.12 9.59 11.70
N ARG A 87 -3.42 10.73 11.58
CA ARG A 87 -3.31 11.72 12.65
C ARG A 87 -4.55 12.59 12.83
N ARG A 88 -5.36 12.75 11.78
CA ARG A 88 -6.50 13.67 11.75
C ARG A 88 -7.85 12.96 11.77
N LEU A 89 -7.90 11.70 11.36
CA LEU A 89 -9.11 10.90 11.21
C LEU A 89 -9.12 9.75 12.21
N SER A 90 -10.32 9.33 12.62
CA SER A 90 -10.48 8.10 13.38
C SER A 90 -10.09 6.88 12.52
N ALA A 91 -9.61 5.80 13.15
CA ALA A 91 -9.27 4.55 12.45
C ALA A 91 -10.44 4.00 11.62
N ALA A 92 -11.68 4.17 12.12
CA ALA A 92 -12.89 3.77 11.41
C ALA A 92 -13.10 4.58 10.12
N THR A 93 -12.94 5.92 10.17
CA THR A 93 -13.05 6.79 8.98
C THR A 93 -11.97 6.46 7.95
N PHE A 94 -10.73 6.25 8.41
CA PHE A 94 -9.63 5.85 7.53
C PHE A 94 -9.92 4.50 6.86
N ALA A 95 -10.40 3.51 7.61
CA ALA A 95 -10.78 2.21 7.06
C ALA A 95 -11.90 2.31 6.01
N VAL A 96 -12.89 3.18 6.22
CA VAL A 96 -13.94 3.45 5.21
C VAL A 96 -13.35 4.06 3.94
N LEU A 97 -12.45 5.04 4.06
CA LEU A 97 -11.79 5.63 2.88
C LEU A 97 -10.94 4.60 2.13
N MET A 98 -10.21 3.76 2.85
CA MET A 98 -9.41 2.68 2.24
C MET A 98 -10.27 1.59 1.59
N SER A 99 -11.51 1.38 2.04
CA SER A 99 -12.44 0.45 1.38
C SER A 99 -12.82 0.85 -0.04
N LEU A 100 -12.63 2.12 -0.41
CA LEU A 100 -12.83 2.61 -1.79
C LEU A 100 -11.64 2.34 -2.71
N ALA A 101 -10.47 1.95 -2.17
CA ALA A 101 -9.27 1.70 -2.93
C ALA A 101 -9.44 0.70 -4.09
N PRO A 102 -10.18 -0.43 -3.95
CA PRO A 102 -10.39 -1.36 -5.06
C PRO A 102 -11.13 -0.72 -6.24
N ALA A 103 -12.13 0.13 -5.96
CA ALA A 103 -12.89 0.82 -7.00
C ALA A 103 -12.04 1.89 -7.69
N LEU A 104 -11.25 2.64 -6.92
CA LEU A 104 -10.31 3.63 -7.45
C LEU A 104 -9.19 2.99 -8.28
N ALA A 105 -8.65 1.85 -7.82
CA ALA A 105 -7.64 1.11 -8.54
C ALA A 105 -8.18 0.55 -9.88
N ALA A 106 -9.40 0.00 -9.87
CA ALA A 106 -10.05 -0.50 -11.09
C ALA A 106 -10.35 0.60 -12.10
N THR A 107 -10.84 1.76 -11.64
CA THR A 107 -11.11 2.91 -12.50
C THR A 107 -9.83 3.51 -13.05
N ALA A 108 -8.77 3.62 -12.24
CA ALA A 108 -7.45 4.03 -12.72
C ALA A 108 -6.86 3.03 -13.73
N GLY A 109 -7.01 1.72 -13.50
CA GLY A 109 -6.61 0.67 -14.45
C GLY A 109 -7.34 0.77 -15.78
N TRP A 110 -8.65 1.02 -15.75
CA TRP A 110 -9.43 1.24 -16.96
C TRP A 110 -9.01 2.52 -17.70
N LEU A 111 -8.86 3.63 -16.99
CA LEU A 111 -8.59 4.95 -17.59
C LEU A 111 -7.14 5.12 -18.07
N VAL A 112 -6.16 4.70 -17.26
CA VAL A 112 -4.73 4.94 -17.50
C VAL A 112 -4.11 3.80 -18.29
N LEU A 113 -4.50 2.56 -18.01
CA LEU A 113 -3.93 1.35 -18.64
C LEU A 113 -4.82 0.77 -19.74
N GLY A 114 -6.03 1.29 -19.95
CA GLY A 114 -6.97 0.80 -20.97
C GLY A 114 -7.52 -0.60 -20.68
N GLN A 115 -7.47 -1.05 -19.43
CA GLN A 115 -7.86 -2.42 -19.06
C GLN A 115 -9.39 -2.58 -19.12
N GLY A 116 -9.90 -3.45 -20.00
CA GLY A 116 -11.32 -3.79 -20.06
C GLY A 116 -11.78 -4.51 -18.79
N LEU A 117 -12.75 -3.92 -18.08
CA LEU A 117 -13.35 -4.53 -16.89
C LEU A 117 -14.43 -5.52 -17.31
N SER A 118 -14.16 -6.80 -17.09
CA SER A 118 -15.15 -7.87 -17.30
C SER A 118 -16.20 -7.89 -16.17
N LEU A 119 -17.42 -8.35 -16.47
CA LEU A 119 -18.49 -8.48 -15.46
C LEU A 119 -18.05 -9.22 -14.17
N PRO A 120 -17.28 -10.33 -14.24
CA PRO A 120 -16.79 -11.01 -13.04
C PRO A 120 -15.87 -10.14 -12.18
N GLN A 121 -15.02 -9.29 -12.78
CA GLN A 121 -14.13 -8.39 -12.04
C GLN A 121 -14.93 -7.29 -11.32
N CYS A 122 -15.96 -6.75 -11.96
CA CYS A 122 -16.87 -5.81 -11.32
C CYS A 122 -17.59 -6.45 -10.11
N GLY A 123 -18.05 -7.70 -10.26
CA GLY A 123 -18.64 -8.47 -9.17
C GLY A 123 -17.66 -8.72 -8.01
N ALA A 124 -16.42 -9.07 -8.31
CA ALA A 124 -15.37 -9.27 -7.32
C ALA A 124 -15.06 -7.98 -6.53
N ILE A 125 -14.94 -6.84 -7.22
CA ILE A 125 -14.76 -5.53 -6.57
C ILE A 125 -15.94 -5.23 -5.64
N GLY A 126 -17.17 -5.47 -6.10
CA GLY A 126 -18.38 -5.30 -5.28
C GLY A 126 -18.35 -6.15 -4.00
N LEU A 127 -17.97 -7.42 -4.10
CA LEU A 127 -17.83 -8.31 -2.95
C LEU A 127 -16.76 -7.83 -1.95
N VAL A 128 -15.61 -7.37 -2.44
CA VAL A 128 -14.52 -6.83 -1.59
C VAL A 128 -14.99 -5.57 -0.86
N VAL A 129 -15.70 -4.67 -1.54
CA VAL A 129 -16.25 -3.45 -0.93
C VAL A 129 -17.27 -3.82 0.16
N VAL A 130 -18.21 -4.73 -0.11
CA VAL A 130 -19.21 -5.18 0.88
C VAL A 130 -18.54 -5.84 2.09
N ALA A 131 -17.58 -6.73 1.86
CA ALA A 131 -16.82 -7.37 2.94
C ALA A 131 -16.07 -6.34 3.80
N SER A 132 -15.46 -5.33 3.17
CA SER A 132 -14.75 -4.25 3.87
C SER A 132 -15.69 -3.43 4.75
N VAL A 133 -16.88 -3.07 4.24
CA VAL A 133 -17.91 -2.39 5.03
C VAL A 133 -18.39 -3.25 6.20
N GLY A 134 -18.58 -4.56 5.98
CA GLY A 134 -18.92 -5.52 7.03
C GLY A 134 -17.88 -5.58 8.15
N ALA A 135 -16.60 -5.67 7.79
CA ALA A 135 -15.48 -5.69 8.74
C ALA A 135 -15.41 -4.42 9.61
N VAL A 136 -15.61 -3.24 9.00
CA VAL A 136 -15.65 -1.96 9.73
C VAL A 136 -16.81 -1.92 10.74
N ARG A 137 -17.99 -2.44 10.36
CA ARG A 137 -19.16 -2.47 11.25
C ARG A 137 -19.03 -3.49 12.39
N ALA A 138 -18.35 -4.61 12.15
CA ALA A 138 -18.14 -5.66 13.15
C ALA A 138 -17.06 -5.28 14.17
N GLY A 139 -15.98 -4.62 13.75
CA GLY A 139 -14.88 -4.19 14.64
C GLY A 139 -15.18 -2.96 15.50
N GLY A 140 -16.33 -2.30 15.31
CA GLY A 140 -16.80 -1.20 16.14
C GLY A 140 -17.71 -1.61 17.31
N ARG A 141 -17.91 -2.91 17.53
CA ARG A 141 -18.63 -3.49 18.68
C ARG A 141 -17.65 -4.10 19.66
#